data_AF-A0A9E1QWC5-F1
#
_entry.id   AF-A0A9E1QWC5-F1
#
_cell.length_a   1.000
_cell.length_b   1.000
_cell.length_c   1.000
_cell.angle_alpha   90.00
_cell.angle_beta   90.00
_cell.angle_gamma   90.00
#
_symmetry.space_group_name_H-M   'P 1'
#
loop_
_entity.id
_entity.type
_entity.pdbx_description
1 polymer ?
#
loop_
_entity_poly.entity_id
_entity_poly.type
_entity_poly.pdbx_seq_one_letter_code
_entity_poly.pdbx_strand_id
1 'polypeptide(L)' 'MTAYLIGEVVITDESWVSSYAINVHEIVHKHGGKYLSRSGNIKQVEGKPTDASLIAI' A
#
# COMPACT_ATOMS: atom_id res chain seq x y z
N MET A 1 19.67 -6.22 -9.11
CA MET A 1 19.07 -7.06 -8.06
C MET A 1 17.74 -6.44 -7.68
N THR A 2 16.65 -7.22 -7.68
CA THR A 2 15.30 -6.72 -7.39
C THR A 2 15.11 -6.57 -5.87
N ALA A 3 14.49 -5.48 -5.44
CA ALA A 3 14.07 -5.27 -4.05
C ALA A 3 12.56 -5.13 -3.99
N TYR A 4 11.96 -5.55 -2.88
CA TYR A 4 10.53 -5.45 -2.62
C TYR A 4 10.30 -4.57 -1.40
N LEU A 5 9.37 -3.63 -1.51
CA LEU A 5 8.90 -2.80 -0.39
C LEU A 5 7.48 -3.25 -0.08
N ILE A 6 7.27 -3.72 1.15
CA ILE A 6 5.94 -4.12 1.63
C ILE A 6 5.48 -3.07 2.63
N GLY A 7 4.35 -2.42 2.32
CA GLY A 7 3.72 -1.44 3.20
C GLY A 7 2.43 -2.00 3.78
N GLU A 8 2.37 -2.16 5.09
CA GLU A 8 1.14 -2.39 5.86
C GLU A 8 0.71 -1.05 6.46
N VAL A 9 -0.48 -0.58 6.08
CA VAL A 9 -0.92 0.80 6.40
C VAL A 9 -2.24 0.76 7.15
N VAL A 10 -2.30 1.52 8.25
CA VAL A 10 -3.54 1.88 8.95
C VAL A 10 -3.91 3.30 8.57
N ILE A 11 -5.06 3.49 7.95
CA ILE A 11 -5.56 4.82 7.58
C ILE A 11 -6.33 5.38 8.78
N THR A 12 -5.82 6.46 9.37
CA THR A 12 -6.45 7.13 10.53
C THR A 12 -7.37 8.29 10.13
N ASP A 13 -7.25 8.76 8.89
CA ASP A 13 -8.07 9.81 8.29
C ASP A 13 -8.16 9.52 6.78
N GLU A 14 -9.37 9.39 6.24
CA GLU A 14 -9.57 9.07 4.83
C GLU A 14 -9.45 10.30 3.90
N SER A 15 -9.48 11.51 4.45
CA SER A 15 -9.57 12.76 3.68
C SER A 15 -8.40 12.98 2.70
N TRP A 16 -7.21 12.48 3.04
CA TRP A 16 -6.00 12.65 2.24
C TRP A 16 -5.77 11.54 1.22
N VAL A 17 -6.45 10.39 1.35
CA VAL A 17 -6.10 9.14 0.65
C VAL A 17 -6.17 9.29 -0.87
N SER A 18 -7.23 9.92 -1.37
CA SER A 18 -7.42 10.13 -2.81
C SER A 18 -6.31 11.01 -3.42
N SER A 19 -5.98 12.13 -2.76
CA SER A 19 -4.92 13.04 -3.22
C SER A 19 -3.55 12.35 -3.20
N TYR A 20 -3.22 11.62 -2.14
CA TYR A 20 -1.99 10.85 -2.07
C TYR A 20 -1.90 9.80 -3.19
N ALA A 21 -2.98 9.06 -3.41
CA ALA A 21 -3.05 7.98 -4.39
C ALA A 21 -2.69 8.44 -5.81
N ILE A 22 -3.19 9.62 -6.19
CA ILE A 22 -2.97 10.23 -7.50
C ILE A 22 -1.51 10.65 -7.67
N ASN A 23 -0.92 11.28 -6.64
CA ASN A 23 0.39 11.89 -6.76
C ASN A 23 1.55 10.89 -6.61
N VAL A 24 1.40 9.83 -5.81
CA VAL A 24 2.51 8.91 -5.51
C VAL A 24 2.85 7.96 -6.66
N HIS A 25 1.88 7.71 -7.57
CA HIS A 25 2.07 6.77 -8.66
C HIS A 25 3.23 7.19 -9.59
N GLU A 26 3.25 8.46 -9.98
CA GLU A 26 4.30 9.04 -10.81
C GLU A 26 5.69 8.95 -10.17
N ILE A 27 5.76 9.12 -8.84
CA ILE A 27 7.03 9.02 -8.10
C ILE A 27 7.57 7.59 -8.19
N VAL A 28 6.73 6.58 -7.94
CA VAL A 28 7.13 5.18 -8.01
C VAL A 28 7.61 4.81 -9.42
N HIS A 29 6.86 5.21 -10.45
CA HIS A 29 7.22 4.94 -11.84
C HIS A 29 8.53 5.63 -12.25
N LYS A 30 8.76 6.88 -11.82
CA LYS A 30 9.99 7.62 -12.09
C LYS A 30 11.25 6.90 -11.60
N HIS A 31 11.15 6.14 -10.52
CA HIS A 31 12.25 5.35 -9.96
C HIS A 31 12.28 3.89 -10.45
N GLY A 32 11.50 3.56 -11.49
CA GLY A 32 11.43 2.21 -12.03
C GLY A 32 10.66 1.21 -11.16
N GLY A 33 9.98 1.70 -10.12
CA GLY A 33 9.12 0.91 -9.26
C GLY A 33 7.84 0.46 -9.98
N LYS A 34 7.26 -0.64 -9.50
CA LYS A 34 6.04 -1.22 -10.04
C LYS A 34 5.23 -1.79 -8.88
N TYR A 35 3.96 -1.42 -8.80
CA TYR A 35 3.04 -2.03 -7.86
C TYR A 35 2.67 -3.44 -8.34
N LEU A 36 2.95 -4.43 -7.50
CA LEU A 36 2.48 -5.80 -7.63
C LEU A 36 1.12 -5.98 -6.96
N SER A 37 0.90 -5.26 -5.86
CA SER A 37 -0.38 -5.22 -5.16
C SER A 37 -0.58 -3.88 -4.48
N ARG A 38 -1.82 -3.41 -4.44
CA ARG A 38 -2.23 -2.27 -3.63
C ARG A 38 -3.72 -2.40 -3.34
N SER A 39 -4.05 -3.06 -2.23
CA SER A 39 -5.41 -3.50 -1.95
C SER A 39 -5.77 -3.39 -0.47
N GLY A 40 -7.02 -2.98 -0.21
CA GLY A 40 -7.65 -3.10 1.10
C GLY A 40 -8.46 -4.39 1.27
N ASN A 41 -8.56 -5.23 0.23
CA ASN A 41 -9.20 -6.54 0.33
C ASN A 41 -8.24 -7.54 1.00
N ILE A 42 -8.16 -7.47 2.32
CA ILE A 42 -7.23 -8.23 3.15
C ILE A 42 -8.02 -9.32 3.88
N LYS A 43 -7.57 -10.56 3.76
CA LYS A 43 -8.04 -11.68 4.56
C LYS A 43 -6.89 -12.20 5.40
N GLN A 44 -7.01 -12.06 6.71
CA GLN A 44 -6.05 -12.66 7.62
C GLN A 44 -6.24 -14.17 7.68
N VAL A 45 -5.15 -14.92 7.53
CA VAL A 45 -5.14 -16.39 7.56
C VAL A 45 -4.67 -16.90 8.92
N GLU A 46 -3.67 -16.26 9.53
CA GLU A 46 -3.06 -16.66 10.80
C GLU A 46 -2.59 -15.44 11.62
N GLY A 47 -2.31 -15.63 12.91
CA GLY A 47 -1.75 -14.60 13.80
C GLY A 47 -2.79 -13.74 14.53
N LYS A 48 -2.34 -12.61 15.07
CA LYS A 48 -3.21 -11.64 15.79
C LYS A 48 -3.95 -10.74 14.80
N PRO A 49 -5.22 -10.39 15.05
CA PRO A 49 -5.99 -9.48 14.19
C PRO A 49 -5.18 -8.26 13.74
N THR A 50 -5.13 -8.01 12.43
CA THR A 50 -4.54 -6.79 11.86
C THR A 50 -5.60 -5.71 11.68
N ASP A 51 -5.23 -4.47 11.99
CA ASP A 51 -6.02 -3.27 11.72
C ASP A 51 -5.65 -2.63 10.36
N ALA A 52 -4.86 -3.32 9.54
CA ALA A 52 -4.41 -2.83 8.25
C ALA A 52 -5.60 -2.50 7.35
N SER A 53 -5.64 -1.25 6.90
CA SER A 53 -6.60 -0.76 5.91
C SER A 53 -6.13 -1.05 4.48
N LEU A 54 -4.82 -1.20 4.29
CA LEU A 54 -4.20 -1.43 2.98
C LEU A 54 -2.87 -2.17 3.12
N ILE A 55 -2.62 -3.12 2.21
CA ILE A 55 -1.31 -3.71 1.98
C ILE A 55 -0.86 -3.39 0.55
N ALA A 56 0.37 -2.90 0.40
CA ALA A 56 0.99 -2.60 -0.89
C ALA A 56 2.35 -3.32 -1.05
N ILE A 57 2.63 -3.77 -2.28
CA ILE A 57 3.86 -4.43 -2.72
C ILE A 57 4.23 -3.88 -4.09
#